data_AF-A0A2A2USU7-F1
#
_entry.id   AF-A0A2A2USU7-F1
#
_cell.length_a   1.000
_cell.length_b   1.000
_cell.length_c   1.000
_cell.angle_alpha   90.00
_cell.angle_beta   90.00
_cell.angle_gamma   90.00
#
_symmetry.space_group_name_H-M   'P 1'
#
loop_
_entity.id
_entity.type
_entity.pdbx_description
1 polymer ?
#
loop_
_entity_poly.entity_id
_entity_poly.type
_entity_poly.pdbx_seq_one_letter_code
_entity_poly.pdbx_strand_id
1 'polypeptide(L)'
;MSQQRLKLLTISLCLIAFTPLLGLLLAELIVEILHCHVAESGSSDCIVAGYDFGMPLAILYAGGWVSMITVPVAGLAALVCYIKYRDAKLNNNQ
;
A
#
# COMPACT_ATOMS: atom_id res chain seq x y z
N MET A 1 -25.10 4.25 10.13
CA MET A 1 -23.77 3.72 10.49
C MET A 1 -23.16 4.66 11.52
N SER A 2 -22.63 4.19 12.65
CA SER A 2 -22.06 5.08 13.68
C SER A 2 -20.89 5.89 13.13
N GLN A 3 -20.81 7.18 13.48
CA GLN A 3 -19.72 8.11 13.12
C GLN A 3 -18.33 7.51 13.40
N GLN A 4 -18.18 6.78 14.51
CA GLN A 4 -16.93 6.10 14.87
C GLN A 4 -16.56 5.00 13.87
N ARG A 5 -17.54 4.26 13.34
CA ARG A 5 -17.30 3.19 12.34
C ARG A 5 -16.88 3.77 10.99
N LEU A 6 -17.49 4.87 10.54
CA LEU A 6 -17.09 5.56 9.32
C LEU A 6 -15.65 6.06 9.40
N LYS A 7 -15.27 6.69 10.52
CA LYS A 7 -13.89 7.14 10.75
C LYS A 7 -12.89 5.97 10.74
N LEU A 8 -13.23 4.86 11.41
CA LEU A 8 -12.38 3.67 11.45
C LEU A 8 -12.20 3.05 10.06
N LEU A 9 -13.28 2.95 9.27
CA LEU A 9 -13.24 2.46 7.90
C LEU A 9 -12.34 3.31 7.00
N THR A 10 -12.49 4.64 7.04
CA THR A 10 -11.63 5.54 6.27
C THR A 10 -10.16 5.35 6.61
N ILE A 11 -9.80 5.23 7.90
CA ILE A 11 -8.41 5.01 8.33
C ILE A 11 -7.90 3.65 7.81
N SER A 12 -8.70 2.59 7.94
CA SER A 12 -8.31 1.25 7.49
C SER A 12 -8.10 1.19 5.97
N LEU A 13 -8.95 1.85 5.17
CA LEU A 13 -8.83 1.91 3.73
C LEU A 13 -7.57 2.67 3.30
N CYS A 14 -7.24 3.78 3.97
CA CYS A 14 -5.99 4.48 3.74
C CYS A 14 -4.78 3.57 4.04
N LEU A 15 -4.77 2.86 5.16
CA LEU A 15 -3.67 1.95 5.50
C LEU A 15 -3.48 0.85 4.44
N ILE A 16 -4.58 0.26 3.96
CA ILE A 16 -4.54 -0.75 2.91
C ILE A 16 -4.01 -0.16 1.59
N ALA A 17 -4.38 1.07 1.25
CA ALA A 17 -3.88 1.75 0.05
C ALA A 17 -2.36 1.98 0.10
N PHE A 18 -1.83 2.34 1.28
CA PHE A 18 -0.41 2.66 1.45
C PHE A 18 0.48 1.42 1.69
N THR A 19 -0.08 0.30 2.15
CA THR A 19 0.69 -0.92 2.43
C THR A 19 1.51 -1.41 1.23
N PRO A 20 0.94 -1.60 0.01
CA PRO A 20 1.72 -2.07 -1.14
C PRO A 20 2.76 -1.05 -1.61
N LEU A 21 2.46 0.25 -1.50
CA LEU A 21 3.41 1.33 -1.79
C LEU A 21 4.62 1.30 -0.85
N LEU A 22 4.39 1.12 0.46
CA LEU A 22 5.46 1.01 1.44
C LEU A 22 6.32 -0.24 1.19
N GLY A 23 5.71 -1.35 0.81
CA GLY A 23 6.44 -2.58 0.45
C GLY A 23 7.38 -2.37 -0.74
N LEU A 24 6.89 -1.71 -1.80
CA LEU A 24 7.70 -1.37 -2.98
C LEU A 24 8.86 -0.43 -2.61
N LEU A 25 8.59 0.61 -1.81
CA LEU A 25 9.59 1.62 -1.44
C LEU A 25 10.69 1.03 -0.54
N LEU A 26 10.33 0.09 0.34
CA LEU A 26 11.30 -0.69 1.10
C LEU A 26 12.13 -1.60 0.20
N ALA A 27 11.52 -2.23 -0.80
CA ALA A 27 12.25 -3.07 -1.74
C ALA A 27 13.29 -2.25 -2.54
N GLU A 28 12.90 -1.10 -3.08
CA GLU A 28 13.81 -0.14 -3.75
C GLU A 28 14.99 0.24 -2.86
N LEU A 29 14.72 0.62 -1.60
CA LEU A 29 15.77 0.98 -0.65
C LEU A 29 16.74 -0.18 -0.38
N ILE A 30 16.22 -1.40 -0.25
CA ILE A 30 17.04 -2.61 -0.04
C ILE A 30 17.89 -2.89 -1.29
N VAL A 31 17.32 -2.78 -2.50
CA VAL A 31 18.08 -2.94 -3.76
C VAL A 31 19.24 -1.95 -3.83
N GLU A 32 18.99 -0.68 -3.47
CA GLU A 32 20.00 0.37 -3.48
C GLU A 32 21.12 0.11 -2.46
N ILE A 33 20.78 -0.33 -1.24
CA ILE A 33 21.77 -0.67 -0.20
C ILE A 33 22.63 -1.87 -0.62
N LEU A 34 21.99 -2.93 -1.15
CA LEU A 34 22.67 -4.16 -1.52
C LEU A 34 23.29 -4.14 -2.93
N HIS A 35 23.13 -3.03 -3.68
CA HIS A 35 23.66 -2.83 -5.02
C HIS A 35 23.35 -3.98 -5.99
N CYS A 36 22.15 -4.56 -5.87
CA CYS A 36 21.74 -5.72 -6.67
C CYS A 36 20.64 -5.33 -7.67
N HIS A 37 20.19 -6.29 -8.49
CA HIS A 37 19.09 -6.05 -9.43
C HIS A 37 17.99 -7.11 -9.24
N VAL A 38 16.75 -6.64 -9.11
CA VAL A 38 15.56 -7.48 -8.95
C VAL A 38 14.71 -7.33 -10.20
N ALA A 39 14.46 -8.45 -10.87
CA ALA A 39 13.55 -8.53 -11.99
C ALA A 39 12.26 -9.23 -11.57
N GLU A 40 11.10 -8.64 -11.87
CA GLU A 40 9.79 -9.23 -11.54
C GLU A 40 9.44 -10.46 -12.39
N SER A 41 9.98 -10.53 -13.61
CA SER A 41 9.68 -11.58 -14.60
C SER A 41 10.92 -12.36 -15.05
N GLY A 42 12.03 -12.28 -14.31
CA GLY A 42 13.32 -12.83 -14.72
C GLY A 42 14.20 -13.27 -13.55
N SER A 43 15.46 -13.58 -13.83
CA SER A 43 16.45 -13.91 -12.80
C SER A 43 16.88 -12.66 -12.05
N SER A 44 16.65 -12.66 -10.73
CA SER A 44 17.11 -11.64 -9.80
C SER A 44 18.47 -12.04 -9.21
N ASP A 45 19.50 -11.23 -9.44
CA ASP A 45 20.87 -11.48 -8.96
C ASP A 45 21.10 -10.84 -7.58
N CYS A 46 20.18 -11.05 -6.63
CA CYS A 46 20.29 -10.54 -5.26
C CYS A 46 20.61 -11.67 -4.27
N ILE A 47 21.79 -12.28 -4.40
CA ILE A 47 22.32 -13.24 -3.43
C ILE A 47 23.37 -12.52 -2.57
N VAL A 48 23.05 -12.30 -1.29
CA VAL A 48 23.98 -11.63 -0.36
C VAL A 48 24.26 -12.53 0.84
N ALA A 49 25.55 -12.75 1.11
CA ALA A 49 26.02 -13.64 2.17
C ALA A 49 25.43 -15.08 2.10
N GLY A 50 25.10 -15.55 0.90
CA GLY A 50 24.50 -16.87 0.66
C GLY A 50 22.97 -16.93 0.85
N TYR A 51 22.32 -15.81 1.15
CA TYR A 51 20.86 -15.69 1.21
C TYR A 51 20.31 -15.06 -0.06
N ASP A 52 19.31 -15.71 -0.66
CA ASP A 52 18.59 -15.21 -1.82
C ASP A 52 17.50 -14.23 -1.39
N PHE A 53 17.75 -12.94 -1.63
CA PHE A 53 16.79 -11.85 -1.42
C PHE A 53 16.01 -11.52 -2.68
N GLY A 54 16.33 -12.13 -3.82
CA GLY A 54 15.68 -11.87 -5.10
C GLY A 54 14.20 -12.20 -5.06
N MET A 55 13.84 -13.39 -4.57
CA MET A 55 12.45 -13.83 -4.47
C MET A 55 11.59 -12.95 -3.54
N PRO A 56 11.96 -12.66 -2.28
CA PRO A 56 11.15 -11.79 -1.42
C PRO A 56 11.04 -10.36 -1.94
N LEU A 57 12.10 -9.80 -2.55
CA LEU A 57 12.01 -8.47 -3.15
C LEU A 57 11.12 -8.48 -4.40
N ALA A 58 11.17 -9.52 -5.23
CA ALA A 58 10.30 -9.65 -6.39
C ALA A 58 8.81 -9.65 -5.98
N ILE A 59 8.46 -10.27 -4.85
CA ILE A 59 7.10 -10.23 -4.29
C ILE A 59 6.72 -8.80 -3.87
N LEU A 60 7.64 -8.05 -3.28
CA LEU A 60 7.40 -6.65 -2.90
C LEU A 60 7.26 -5.73 -4.12
N TYR A 61 8.04 -5.96 -5.17
CA TYR A 61 7.89 -5.28 -6.46
C TYR A 61 6.54 -5.59 -7.11
N ALA A 62 6.08 -6.84 -7.04
CA ALA A 62 4.73 -7.21 -7.46
C ALA A 62 3.64 -6.45 -6.68
N GLY A 63 3.95 -6.02 -5.45
CA GLY A 63 3.14 -5.08 -4.67
C GLY A 63 2.92 -3.73 -5.36
N GLY A 64 3.87 -3.27 -6.17
CA GLY A 64 3.73 -2.09 -7.03
C GLY A 64 2.57 -2.21 -8.02
N TRP A 65 2.43 -3.37 -8.69
CA TRP A 65 1.27 -3.64 -9.55
C TRP A 65 -0.04 -3.64 -8.78
N VAL A 66 -0.05 -4.25 -7.60
CA VAL A 66 -1.21 -4.24 -6.71
C VAL A 66 -1.57 -2.79 -6.33
N SER A 67 -0.57 -1.95 -6.07
CA SER A 67 -0.76 -0.53 -5.73
C SER A 67 -1.48 0.27 -6.82
N MET A 68 -1.27 -0.04 -8.10
CA MET A 68 -1.96 0.63 -9.21
C MET A 68 -3.49 0.48 -9.13
N ILE A 69 -3.98 -0.62 -8.54
CA ILE A 69 -5.42 -0.87 -8.38
C ILE A 69 -5.88 -0.46 -6.98
N THR A 70 -5.13 -0.84 -5.94
CA THR A 70 -5.56 -0.59 -4.56
C THR A 70 -5.59 0.88 -4.22
N VAL A 71 -4.65 1.70 -4.71
CA VAL A 71 -4.62 3.14 -4.45
C VAL A 71 -5.87 3.87 -4.98
N PRO A 72 -6.25 3.76 -6.26
CA PRO A 72 -7.46 4.42 -6.75
C PRO A 72 -8.73 3.84 -6.13
N VAL A 73 -8.83 2.52 -5.97
CA VAL A 73 -10.04 1.87 -5.44
C VAL A 73 -10.25 2.18 -3.95
N ALA A 74 -9.23 1.97 -3.12
CA ALA A 74 -9.32 2.25 -1.69
C ALA A 74 -9.35 3.76 -1.41
N GLY A 75 -8.64 4.57 -2.21
CA GLY A 75 -8.70 6.03 -2.14
C GLY A 75 -10.09 6.58 -2.43
N LEU A 76 -10.74 6.12 -3.51
CA LEU A 76 -12.12 6.50 -3.82
C LEU A 76 -13.10 6.04 -2.73
N ALA A 77 -12.97 4.80 -2.25
CA ALA A 77 -13.80 4.29 -1.16
C ALA A 77 -13.63 5.12 0.13
N ALA A 78 -12.40 5.48 0.49
CA ALA A 78 -12.09 6.32 1.64
C ALA A 78 -12.69 7.73 1.48
N LEU A 79 -12.61 8.32 0.30
CA LEU A 79 -13.17 9.63 -0.01
C LEU A 79 -14.70 9.65 0.12
N VAL A 80 -15.39 8.63 -0.41
CA VAL A 80 -16.84 8.48 -0.25
C VAL A 80 -17.25 8.32 1.22
N CYS A 81 -16.52 7.50 1.98
CA CYS A 81 -16.75 7.34 3.42
C CYS A 81 -16.51 8.65 4.18
N TYR A 82 -15.49 9.41 3.81
CA TYR A 82 -15.17 10.70 4.43
C TYR A 82 -16.25 11.75 4.17
N ILE A 83 -16.77 11.85 2.93
CA ILE A 83 -17.88 12.75 2.60
C ILE A 83 -19.11 12.40 3.44
N LYS A 84 -19.49 11.11 3.49
CA LYS A 84 -20.63 10.66 4.32
C LYS A 84 -20.43 10.94 5.81
N TYR A 85 -19.22 10.75 6.33
CA TYR A 85 -18.87 11.10 7.71
C TYR A 85 -19.08 12.60 7.97
N ARG A 86 -18.56 13.45 7.07
CA ARG A 86 -18.65 14.90 7.16
C ARG A 86 -20.11 15.38 7.14
N ASP A 87 -20.90 14.88 6.20
CA ASP A 87 -22.29 15.29 6.03
C ASP A 87 -23.14 14.87 7.25
N ALA A 88 -22.95 13.65 7.74
CA ALA A 88 -23.65 13.18 8.93
C ALA A 88 -23.20 13.90 10.22
N LYS A 89 -21.98 14.45 10.26
CA LYS A 89 -21.50 15.28 11.37
C LYS A 89 -22.11 16.69 11.32
N LEU A 90 -22.23 17.27 10.13
CA LEU A 90 -22.87 18.58 9.93
C LEU A 90 -24.35 18.55 10.29
N ASN A 91 -25.08 17.53 9.86
CA ASN A 91 -26.52 17.38 10.17
C ASN A 91 -26.82 17.15 11.66
N ASN A 92 -25.86 16.68 12.45
CA ASN A 92 -26.03 16.50 13.90
C ASN A 92 -25.71 17.78 14.70
N ASN A 93 -25.14 18.79 14.05
CA ASN A 93 -24.78 20.07 14.66
C ASN A 93 -25.80 21.19 14.35
N GLN A 94 -26.85 20.88 13.56
CA GLN A 94 -28.01 21.75 13.35
C GLN A 94 -29.17 21.26 14.21
#